data_AF-A0A151HHJ8-F1
#
_entry.id   AF-A0A151HHJ8-F1
#
_cell.length_a   1.000
_cell.length_b   1.000
_cell.length_c   1.000
_cell.angle_alpha   90.00
_cell.angle_beta   90.00
_cell.angle_gamma   90.00
#
_symmetry.space_group_name_H-M   'P 1'
#
loop_
_entity.id
_entity.type
_entity.pdbx_description
1 polymer ?
#
loop_
_entity_poly.entity_id
_entity_poly.type
_entity_poly.pdbx_seq_one_letter_code
_entity_poly.pdbx_strand_id
1 'polypeptide(L)'
;MRSRRNAQGRLSPQEQMDLLHAANFSERDLKKLYKRFRALDTNQNGELDTHELFDVPELADNPLVKRVLSIFDTNGDGKVSFVEFLVGLSKLAANTDEFQKTKFAFDVYDINKDGSISNGELFAVMKMMVGSNLNDQQVREIQKRLS
;
A
#
# COMPACT_ATOMS: atom_id res chain seq x y z
N MET A 1 10.21 -22.70 12.63
CA MET A 1 11.15 -21.70 13.18
C MET A 1 10.33 -20.52 13.68
N ARG A 2 10.48 -20.16 14.96
CA ARG A 2 9.61 -19.20 15.66
C ARG A 2 10.05 -17.77 15.32
N SER A 3 9.23 -17.06 14.54
CA SER A 3 9.37 -15.61 14.29
C SER A 3 9.25 -14.87 15.62
N ARG A 4 10.36 -14.30 16.09
CA ARG A 4 10.41 -13.39 17.24
C ARG A 4 10.19 -11.98 16.70
N ARG A 5 8.92 -11.57 16.62
CA ARG A 5 8.56 -10.16 16.37
C ARG A 5 9.13 -9.32 17.53
N ASN A 6 10.01 -8.38 17.22
CA ASN A 6 10.40 -7.36 18.19
C ASN A 6 9.18 -6.50 18.55
N ALA A 7 9.16 -5.98 19.78
CA ALA A 7 8.04 -5.27 20.41
C ALA A 7 7.64 -3.92 19.76
N GLN A 8 8.05 -3.67 18.51
CA GLN A 8 7.80 -2.44 17.77
C GLN A 8 7.34 -2.69 16.32
N GLY A 9 7.06 -3.92 15.91
CA GLY A 9 6.58 -4.21 14.54
C GLY A 9 7.59 -3.93 13.42
N ARG A 10 8.79 -3.41 13.73
CA ARG A 10 9.85 -3.12 12.76
C ARG A 10 10.71 -4.35 12.45
N LEU A 11 10.87 -4.60 11.16
CA LEU A 11 11.80 -5.59 10.59
C LEU A 11 13.25 -5.16 10.90
N SER A 12 14.08 -6.11 11.29
CA SER A 12 15.52 -5.86 11.51
C SER A 12 16.25 -5.55 10.19
N PRO A 13 17.36 -4.80 10.21
CA PRO A 13 18.12 -4.48 8.99
C PRO A 13 18.51 -5.70 8.14
N GLN A 14 18.71 -6.84 8.78
CA GLN A 14 18.99 -8.11 8.10
C GLN A 14 17.73 -8.66 7.40
N GLU A 15 16.58 -8.69 8.07
CA GLU A 15 15.31 -9.10 7.45
C GLU A 15 14.91 -8.16 6.31
N GLN A 16 15.22 -6.88 6.45
CA GLN A 16 15.06 -5.89 5.38
C GLN A 16 15.92 -6.28 4.17
N MET A 17 17.21 -6.56 4.36
CA MET A 17 18.12 -7.02 3.30
C MET A 17 17.66 -8.34 2.65
N ASP A 18 17.18 -9.28 3.45
CA ASP A 18 16.69 -10.55 2.95
C ASP A 18 15.41 -10.37 2.10
N LEU A 19 14.52 -9.45 2.50
CA LEU A 19 13.34 -9.07 1.71
C LEU A 19 13.72 -8.35 0.40
N LEU A 20 14.78 -7.53 0.42
CA LEU A 20 15.31 -6.87 -0.78
C LEU A 20 15.82 -7.88 -1.80
N HIS A 21 16.51 -8.91 -1.35
CA HIS A 21 16.94 -10.02 -2.19
C HIS A 21 15.76 -10.89 -2.66
N ALA A 22 14.78 -11.15 -1.80
CA ALA A 22 13.59 -11.94 -2.13
C ALA A 22 12.69 -11.26 -3.18
N ALA A 23 12.63 -9.93 -3.19
CA ALA A 23 11.88 -9.14 -4.17
C ALA A 23 12.56 -9.05 -5.55
N ASN A 24 13.75 -9.67 -5.72
CA ASN A 24 14.46 -9.82 -6.99
C ASN A 24 14.80 -8.48 -7.68
N PHE A 25 14.95 -7.39 -6.91
CA PHE A 25 15.40 -6.11 -7.45
C PHE A 25 16.90 -6.15 -7.75
N SER A 26 17.30 -5.66 -8.92
CA SER A 26 18.72 -5.47 -9.22
C SER A 26 19.30 -4.32 -8.37
N GLU A 27 20.60 -4.34 -8.10
CA GLU A 27 21.28 -3.24 -7.39
C GLU A 27 21.07 -1.89 -8.11
N ARG A 28 20.98 -1.91 -9.44
CA ARG A 28 20.68 -0.74 -10.27
C ARG A 28 19.27 -0.21 -10.01
N ASP A 29 18.29 -1.09 -9.89
CA ASP A 29 16.90 -0.70 -9.64
C ASP A 29 16.72 -0.21 -8.21
N LEU A 30 17.37 -0.86 -7.23
CA LEU A 30 17.40 -0.38 -5.85
C LEU A 30 17.97 1.04 -5.75
N LYS A 31 19.09 1.33 -6.41
CA LYS A 31 19.67 2.68 -6.44
C LYS A 31 18.72 3.71 -7.05
N LYS A 32 17.97 3.34 -8.10
CA LYS A 32 16.98 4.23 -8.72
C LYS A 32 15.78 4.46 -7.80
N LEU A 33 15.26 3.40 -7.18
CA LEU A 33 14.13 3.46 -6.27
C LEU A 33 14.48 4.28 -5.02
N TYR A 34 15.69 4.11 -4.47
CA TYR A 34 16.17 4.91 -3.35
C TYR A 34 16.30 6.40 -3.71
N LYS A 35 16.83 6.72 -4.89
CA LYS A 35 16.89 8.11 -5.37
C LYS A 35 15.49 8.73 -5.50
N ARG A 36 14.52 7.98 -6.01
CA ARG A 36 13.12 8.43 -6.10
C ARG A 36 12.52 8.63 -4.71
N PHE A 37 12.67 7.66 -3.82
CA PHE A 37 12.21 7.75 -2.45
C PHE A 37 12.74 9.01 -1.74
N ARG A 38 14.05 9.27 -1.86
CA ARG A 38 14.69 10.46 -1.28
C ARG A 38 14.27 11.78 -1.93
N ALA A 39 13.79 11.76 -3.16
CA ALA A 39 13.25 12.94 -3.82
C ALA A 39 11.84 13.29 -3.31
N LEU A 40 11.11 12.30 -2.80
CA LEU A 40 9.79 12.47 -2.18
C LEU A 40 9.89 12.81 -0.70
N ASP A 41 10.92 12.32 0.00
CA ASP A 41 11.23 12.59 1.42
C ASP A 41 11.72 14.05 1.59
N THR A 42 10.78 15.00 1.48
CA THR A 42 11.05 16.44 1.50
C THR A 42 11.62 16.92 2.83
N ASN A 43 11.13 16.34 3.94
CA ASN A 43 11.59 16.67 5.30
C ASN A 43 12.86 15.88 5.70
N GLN A 44 13.31 14.95 4.86
CA GLN A 44 14.50 14.13 5.01
C GLN A 44 14.52 13.25 6.26
N ASN A 45 13.35 12.88 6.78
CA ASN A 45 13.22 12.04 7.98
C ASN A 45 13.44 10.54 7.69
N GLY A 46 13.53 10.14 6.42
CA GLY A 46 13.75 8.76 5.99
C GLY A 46 12.48 7.91 5.83
N GLU A 47 11.31 8.53 5.96
CA GLU A 47 9.98 7.94 5.85
C GLU A 47 9.12 8.85 4.97
N LEU A 48 8.19 8.29 4.18
CA LEU A 48 7.25 9.08 3.40
C LEU A 48 5.91 9.16 4.13
N ASP A 49 5.48 10.37 4.44
CA ASP A 49 4.12 10.59 4.92
C ASP A 49 3.13 10.78 3.75
N THR A 50 1.84 10.83 4.07
CA THR A 50 0.81 10.99 3.04
C THR A 50 0.99 12.27 2.22
N HIS A 51 1.42 13.37 2.83
CA HIS A 51 1.57 14.66 2.15
C HIS A 51 2.68 14.60 1.11
N GLU A 52 3.82 14.04 1.47
CA GLU A 52 4.99 13.86 0.59
C GLU A 52 4.69 12.96 -0.63
N LEU A 53 3.74 12.03 -0.49
CA LEU A 53 3.29 11.18 -1.58
C LEU A 53 2.22 11.82 -2.47
N PHE A 54 1.44 12.78 -1.94
CA PHE A 54 0.52 13.61 -2.73
C PHE A 54 1.25 14.61 -3.62
N ASP A 55 2.51 14.94 -3.33
CA ASP A 55 3.33 15.78 -4.19
C ASP A 55 3.74 15.08 -5.49
N VAL A 56 3.51 13.77 -5.62
CA VAL A 56 3.66 13.01 -6.87
C VAL A 56 2.42 13.24 -7.75
N PRO A 57 2.51 13.99 -8.87
CA PRO A 57 1.34 14.34 -9.67
C PRO A 57 0.58 13.10 -10.18
N GLU A 58 1.31 12.03 -10.52
CA GLU A 58 0.70 10.77 -11.00
C GLU A 58 -0.09 10.03 -9.92
N LEU A 59 0.18 10.30 -8.64
CA LEU A 59 -0.52 9.70 -7.50
C LEU A 59 -1.57 10.62 -6.91
N ALA A 60 -1.43 11.94 -7.09
CA ALA A 60 -2.30 12.95 -6.51
C ALA A 60 -3.77 12.77 -6.91
N ASP A 61 -4.01 12.43 -8.18
CA ASP A 61 -5.35 12.24 -8.74
C ASP A 61 -5.91 10.83 -8.52
N ASN A 62 -5.12 9.90 -7.98
CA ASN A 62 -5.56 8.53 -7.77
C ASN A 62 -6.33 8.40 -6.43
N PRO A 63 -7.65 8.15 -6.45
CA PRO A 63 -8.45 8.10 -5.22
C PRO A 63 -8.06 6.94 -4.30
N LEU A 64 -7.34 5.94 -4.81
CA LEU A 64 -6.89 4.77 -4.07
C LEU A 64 -5.49 4.93 -3.48
N VAL A 65 -4.80 6.06 -3.72
CA VAL A 65 -3.43 6.24 -3.23
C VAL A 65 -3.35 6.03 -1.72
N LYS A 66 -4.28 6.60 -0.95
CA LYS A 66 -4.34 6.43 0.51
C LYS A 66 -4.50 4.96 0.93
N ARG A 67 -5.26 4.18 0.15
CA ARG A 67 -5.44 2.74 0.40
C ARG A 67 -4.13 1.99 0.13
N VAL A 68 -3.50 2.23 -1.01
CA VAL A 68 -2.21 1.63 -1.36
C VAL A 68 -1.15 1.93 -0.29
N LEU A 69 -1.09 3.18 0.18
CA LEU A 69 -0.15 3.57 1.24
C LEU A 69 -0.44 2.85 2.56
N SER A 70 -1.70 2.70 2.96
CA SER A 70 -2.07 1.95 4.17
C SER A 70 -1.76 0.44 4.10
N ILE A 71 -1.58 -0.10 2.88
CA ILE A 71 -1.15 -1.48 2.66
C ILE A 71 0.38 -1.58 2.73
N PHE A 72 1.09 -0.53 2.31
CA PHE A 72 2.55 -0.46 2.36
C PHE A 72 3.01 -0.23 3.81
N ASP A 73 2.32 0.63 4.56
CA ASP A 73 2.51 0.81 5.99
C ASP A 73 2.10 -0.46 6.75
N THR A 74 3.09 -1.33 6.99
CA THR A 74 2.89 -2.61 7.65
C THR A 74 2.91 -2.48 9.17
N ASN A 75 3.57 -1.43 9.67
CA ASN A 75 3.76 -1.21 11.09
C ASN A 75 2.67 -0.32 11.71
N GLY A 76 1.92 0.42 10.88
CA GLY A 76 0.78 1.25 11.27
C GLY A 76 1.15 2.62 11.85
N ASP A 77 2.36 3.13 11.60
CA ASP A 77 2.83 4.43 12.08
C ASP A 77 2.32 5.61 11.23
N GLY A 78 1.56 5.32 10.17
CA GLY A 78 0.98 6.31 9.26
C GLY A 78 1.98 6.85 8.23
N LYS A 79 3.19 6.27 8.18
CA LYS A 79 4.25 6.61 7.24
C LYS A 79 4.73 5.36 6.53
N VAL A 80 5.53 5.55 5.48
CA VAL A 80 6.09 4.46 4.69
C VAL A 80 7.61 4.55 4.72
N SER A 81 8.25 3.61 5.42
CA SER A 81 9.71 3.48 5.36
C SER A 81 10.17 2.99 4.00
N PHE A 82 11.46 3.18 3.67
CA PHE A 82 12.01 2.70 2.39
C PHE A 82 11.83 1.19 2.18
N VAL A 83 11.85 0.41 3.25
CA VAL A 83 11.64 -1.04 3.17
C VAL A 83 10.19 -1.37 2.85
N GLU A 84 9.25 -0.73 3.56
CA GLU A 84 7.82 -0.88 3.31
C GLU A 84 7.44 -0.46 1.90
N PHE A 85 8.05 0.60 1.41
CA PHE A 85 7.92 1.04 0.02
C PHE A 85 8.35 -0.06 -0.96
N LEU A 86 9.49 -0.71 -0.73
CA LEU A 86 9.99 -1.76 -1.61
C LEU A 86 9.19 -3.06 -1.52
N VAL A 87 8.76 -3.45 -0.32
CA VAL A 87 7.85 -4.58 -0.10
C VAL A 87 6.49 -4.32 -0.76
N GLY A 88 6.00 -3.09 -0.70
CA GLY A 88 4.79 -2.68 -1.39
C GLY A 88 4.92 -2.78 -2.90
N LEU A 89 6.00 -2.25 -3.47
CA LEU A 89 6.28 -2.31 -4.90
C LEU A 89 6.49 -3.74 -5.43
N SER A 90 7.07 -4.63 -4.62
CA SER A 90 7.26 -6.03 -5.03
C SER A 90 5.93 -6.76 -5.20
N LYS A 91 4.91 -6.43 -4.40
CA LYS A 91 3.54 -6.95 -4.56
C LYS A 91 2.87 -6.47 -5.86
N LEU A 92 3.27 -5.29 -6.36
CA LEU A 92 2.75 -4.68 -7.58
C LEU A 92 3.58 -5.00 -8.84
N ALA A 93 4.71 -5.69 -8.70
CA ALA A 93 5.57 -6.00 -9.83
C ALA A 93 4.85 -6.86 -10.88
N ALA A 94 5.18 -6.64 -12.15
CA ALA A 94 4.54 -7.35 -13.26
C ALA A 94 4.66 -8.89 -13.13
N ASN A 95 5.78 -9.34 -12.58
CA ASN A 95 6.16 -10.75 -12.44
C ASN A 95 5.57 -11.42 -11.18
N THR A 96 4.75 -10.69 -10.42
CA THR A 96 4.13 -11.22 -9.20
C THR A 96 2.98 -12.16 -9.55
N ASP A 97 2.90 -13.27 -8.80
CA ASP A 97 1.87 -14.30 -8.92
C ASP A 97 0.44 -13.72 -8.83
N GLU A 98 -0.50 -14.34 -9.55
CA GLU A 98 -1.89 -13.91 -9.61
C GLU A 98 -2.56 -13.92 -8.24
N PHE A 99 -2.21 -14.86 -7.36
CA PHE A 99 -2.71 -14.89 -6.00
C PHE A 99 -2.29 -13.66 -5.20
N GLN A 100 -1.05 -13.21 -5.35
CA GLN A 100 -0.57 -12.01 -4.63
C GLN A 100 -1.23 -10.74 -5.18
N LYS A 101 -1.46 -10.65 -6.49
CA LYS A 101 -2.22 -9.54 -7.09
C LYS A 101 -3.65 -9.52 -6.59
N THR A 102 -4.30 -10.68 -6.51
CA THR A 102 -5.65 -10.84 -5.97
C THR A 102 -5.70 -10.47 -4.49
N LYS A 103 -4.72 -10.93 -3.71
CA LYS A 103 -4.60 -10.59 -2.29
C LYS A 103 -4.37 -9.09 -2.09
N PHE A 104 -3.54 -8.47 -2.92
CA PHE A 104 -3.34 -7.02 -2.89
C PHE A 104 -4.63 -6.27 -3.21
N ALA A 105 -5.38 -6.69 -4.23
CA ALA A 105 -6.69 -6.10 -4.55
C ALA A 105 -7.67 -6.27 -3.38
N PHE A 106 -7.68 -7.43 -2.72
CA PHE A 106 -8.48 -7.65 -1.52
C PHE A 106 -8.09 -6.69 -0.39
N ASP A 107 -6.79 -6.51 -0.13
CA ASP A 107 -6.28 -5.61 0.92
C ASP A 107 -6.63 -4.13 0.65
N VAL A 108 -6.88 -3.75 -0.61
CA VAL A 108 -7.41 -2.41 -0.93
C VAL A 108 -8.83 -2.23 -0.37
N TYR A 109 -9.66 -3.28 -0.45
CA TYR A 109 -11.03 -3.28 0.06
C TYR A 109 -11.11 -3.50 1.57
N ASP A 110 -10.33 -4.43 2.13
CA ASP A 110 -10.31 -4.75 3.56
C ASP A 110 -9.60 -3.62 4.34
N ILE A 111 -10.39 -2.70 4.91
CA ILE A 111 -9.88 -1.48 5.56
C ILE A 111 -9.40 -1.80 6.97
N ASN A 112 -10.16 -2.60 7.70
CA ASN A 112 -9.86 -2.95 9.09
C ASN A 112 -8.85 -4.11 9.21
N LYS A 113 -8.49 -4.75 8.08
CA LYS A 113 -7.55 -5.88 7.99
C LYS A 113 -8.05 -7.12 8.76
N ASP A 114 -9.37 -7.34 8.82
CA ASP A 114 -9.97 -8.49 9.52
C ASP A 114 -10.04 -9.76 8.65
N GLY A 115 -9.64 -9.66 7.38
CA GLY A 115 -9.64 -10.77 6.43
C GLY A 115 -10.96 -11.00 5.71
N SER A 116 -11.95 -10.14 5.93
CA SER A 116 -13.24 -10.10 5.23
C SER A 116 -13.47 -8.71 4.62
N ILE A 117 -14.29 -8.63 3.57
CA ILE A 117 -14.73 -7.34 3.04
C ILE A 117 -16.17 -7.13 3.50
N SER A 118 -16.36 -6.24 4.46
CA SER A 118 -17.69 -5.87 4.94
C SER A 118 -18.42 -5.00 3.92
N ASN A 119 -19.75 -4.94 4.05
CA ASN A 119 -20.57 -4.02 3.27
C ASN A 119 -20.15 -2.54 3.47
N GLY A 120 -19.70 -2.16 4.66
CA GLY A 120 -19.23 -0.81 4.92
C GLY A 120 -17.95 -0.49 4.13
N GLU A 121 -17.03 -1.44 4.08
CA GLU A 121 -15.74 -1.31 3.40
C GLU A 121 -15.88 -1.28 1.88
N LEU A 122 -16.69 -2.19 1.34
CA LEU A 122 -17.03 -2.22 -0.08
C LEU A 122 -17.67 -0.90 -0.53
N PHE A 123 -18.60 -0.36 0.26
CA PHE A 123 -19.20 0.96 0.01
C PHE A 123 -18.16 2.08 0.03
N ALA A 124 -17.28 2.10 1.05
CA ALA A 124 -16.30 3.15 1.23
C ALA A 124 -15.32 3.22 0.04
N VAL A 125 -14.78 2.08 -0.39
CA VAL A 125 -13.84 2.03 -1.51
C VAL A 125 -14.54 2.34 -2.85
N MET A 126 -15.76 1.83 -3.07
CA MET A 126 -16.53 2.22 -4.26
C MET A 126 -16.80 3.73 -4.28
N LYS A 127 -17.14 4.33 -3.14
CA LYS A 127 -17.39 5.77 -3.04
C LYS A 127 -16.14 6.58 -3.38
N MET A 128 -14.95 6.12 -2.96
CA MET A 128 -13.68 6.74 -3.35
C MET A 128 -13.47 6.71 -4.87
N MET A 129 -13.78 5.58 -5.52
CA MET A 129 -13.58 5.42 -6.97
C MET A 129 -14.56 6.23 -7.82
N VAL A 130 -15.86 6.25 -7.46
CA VAL A 130 -16.89 6.96 -8.25
C VAL A 130 -16.96 8.46 -7.92
N GLY A 131 -16.41 8.85 -6.78
CA GLY A 131 -16.38 10.24 -6.32
C GLY A 131 -17.77 10.84 -6.18
N SER A 132 -17.93 12.08 -6.66
CA SER A 132 -19.19 12.83 -6.64
C SER A 132 -20.13 12.46 -7.79
N ASN A 133 -19.73 11.60 -8.73
CA ASN A 133 -20.56 11.23 -9.87
C ASN A 133 -21.79 10.40 -9.48
N LEU A 134 -21.74 9.69 -8.34
CA LEU A 134 -22.85 8.91 -7.81
C LEU A 134 -23.16 9.32 -6.37
N ASN A 135 -24.45 9.44 -6.06
CA ASN A 135 -24.90 9.66 -4.68
C ASN A 135 -24.88 8.34 -3.87
N ASP A 136 -25.02 8.46 -2.56
CA ASP A 136 -24.90 7.31 -1.66
C ASP A 136 -25.98 6.24 -1.88
N GLN A 137 -27.16 6.62 -2.36
CA GLN A 137 -28.22 5.66 -2.70
C GLN A 137 -27.82 4.83 -3.92
N GLN A 138 -27.31 5.47 -4.97
CA GLN A 138 -26.86 4.80 -6.19
C GLN A 138 -25.71 3.82 -5.91
N VAL A 139 -24.74 4.21 -5.07
CA VAL A 139 -23.64 3.31 -4.67
C VAL A 139 -24.16 2.12 -3.86
N ARG A 140 -25.12 2.34 -2.94
CA ARG A 140 -25.76 1.26 -2.17
C ARG A 140 -26.57 0.32 -3.06
N GLU A 141 -27.22 0.81 -4.11
CA GLU A 141 -27.92 -0.05 -5.06
C GLU A 141 -26.98 -0.93 -5.86
N ILE A 142 -25.85 -0.39 -6.32
CA ILE A 142 -24.80 -1.19 -7.00
C ILE A 142 -24.30 -2.28 -6.05
N GLN A 143 -23.99 -1.90 -4.81
CA GLN A 143 -23.53 -2.84 -3.80
C GLN A 143 -24.51 -3.98 -3.55
N LYS A 144 -25.82 -3.69 -3.42
CA LYS A 144 -26.86 -4.71 -3.24
C LYS A 144 -26.97 -5.69 -4.41
N ARG A 145 -26.58 -5.28 -5.62
CA ARG A 145 -26.56 -6.17 -6.80
C ARG A 145 -25.34 -7.08 -6.84
N LEU A 146 -24.28 -6.73 -6.09
CA LEU A 146 -23.02 -7.46 -6.03
C LEU A 146 -22.95 -8.44 -4.84
N SER A 147 -23.83 -8.29 -3.84
CA SER A 147 -24.00 -9.19 -2.68
C SER A 147 -25.01 -10.29 -2.97
#